data_AF-A0A8C5FU94-F1
#
_entry.id   AF-A0A8C5FU94-F1
#
_cell.length_a   1.000
_cell.length_b   1.000
_cell.length_c   1.000
_cell.angle_alpha   90.00
_cell.angle_beta   90.00
_cell.angle_gamma   90.00
#
_symmetry.space_group_name_H-M   'P 1'
#
loop_
_entity.id
_entity.type
_entity.pdbx_description
1 polymer ?
#
loop_
_entity_poly.entity_id
_entity_poly.type
_entity_poly.pdbx_seq_one_letter_code
_entity_poly.pdbx_strand_id
1 'polypeptide(L)'
;RFPKDKDVRKKWEVALRREGFTASDYSVVCSQHFKQAEFDRTGQIVRLRDGVIPSLFNFPVHLQKLVKGRATSTSKRAEESLSVASKDSPEMTSSHPQPQPNDDHGYALPATPSAVKAKVNEHLARVESLEREKKNAMSREKRAKTTVKGLLEDLREKNLINEELSEKLASYSSKTKLAF
;
A
#
# COMPACT_ATOMS: atom_id res chain seq x y z
N ARG A 1 30.59 12.50 13.53
CA ARG A 1 31.11 13.47 12.54
C ARG A 1 30.88 12.90 11.16
N PHE A 2 30.72 13.73 10.13
CA PHE A 2 30.56 13.23 8.77
C PHE A 2 31.84 12.54 8.26
N PRO A 3 31.71 11.47 7.46
CA PRO A 3 32.86 10.83 6.81
C PRO A 3 33.65 11.79 5.91
N LYS A 4 34.96 11.55 5.76
CA LYS A 4 35.83 12.30 4.83
C LYS A 4 35.62 11.88 3.37
N ASP A 5 35.19 10.63 3.17
CA ASP A 5 34.82 10.13 1.85
C ASP A 5 33.62 10.91 1.30
N LYS A 6 33.80 11.49 0.10
CA LYS A 6 32.81 12.33 -0.58
C LYS A 6 31.55 11.54 -0.94
N ASP A 7 31.67 10.26 -1.29
CA ASP A 7 30.55 9.44 -1.72
C ASP A 7 29.68 9.04 -0.53
N VAL A 8 30.31 8.64 0.59
CA VAL A 8 29.60 8.33 1.82
C VAL A 8 28.99 9.59 2.43
N ARG A 9 29.69 10.73 2.37
CA ARG A 9 29.18 12.04 2.82
C ARG A 9 27.91 12.43 2.06
N LYS A 10 27.91 12.32 0.74
CA LYS A 10 26.74 12.62 -0.10
C LYS A 10 25.56 11.69 0.23
N LYS A 11 25.83 10.40 0.48
CA LYS A 11 24.79 9.45 0.92
C LYS A 11 24.19 9.84 2.28
N TRP A 12 24.99 10.36 3.21
CA TRP A 12 24.50 10.85 4.50
C TRP A 12 23.66 12.13 4.37
N GLU A 13 24.03 13.05 3.49
CA GLU A 13 23.24 14.25 3.19
C GLU A 13 21.85 13.89 2.65
N VAL A 14 21.80 12.96 1.69
CA VAL A 14 20.53 12.45 1.13
C VAL A 14 19.71 11.72 2.19
N ALA A 15 20.36 10.96 3.07
CA ALA A 15 19.68 10.21 4.12
C ALA A 15 19.00 11.10 5.16
N LEU A 16 19.52 12.31 5.41
CA LEU A 16 18.89 13.29 6.28
C LEU A 16 17.60 13.90 5.71
N ARG A 17 17.37 13.78 4.40
CA ARG A 17 16.19 14.29 3.67
C ARG A 17 15.83 15.74 4.01
N ARG A 18 16.84 16.58 4.22
CA ARG A 18 16.69 18.02 4.42
C ARG A 18 16.93 18.73 3.10
N GLU A 19 15.93 19.48 2.62
CA GLU A 19 16.03 20.27 1.39
C GLU A 19 17.19 21.27 1.50
N GLY A 20 18.08 21.29 0.51
CA GLY A 20 19.23 22.21 0.46
C GLY A 20 20.32 22.01 1.52
N PHE A 21 20.31 20.91 2.28
CA PHE A 21 21.34 20.69 3.31
C PHE A 21 22.66 20.21 2.71
N THR A 22 23.73 20.96 2.96
CA THR A 22 25.12 20.56 2.66
C THR A 22 25.87 20.35 3.97
N ALA A 23 26.50 19.20 4.14
CA ALA A 23 27.21 18.88 5.36
C ALA A 23 28.52 19.67 5.45
N SER A 24 28.71 20.37 6.56
CA SER A 24 29.99 20.98 6.92
C SER A 24 30.89 19.92 7.60
N ASP A 25 32.21 20.13 7.61
CA ASP A 25 33.16 19.22 8.29
C ASP A 25 32.92 19.13 9.81
N TYR A 26 32.19 20.08 10.38
CA TYR A 26 31.77 20.10 11.78
C TYR A 26 30.38 19.50 12.01
N SER A 27 29.64 19.15 10.95
CA SER A 27 28.34 18.52 11.09
C SER A 27 28.47 17.15 11.77
N VAL A 28 27.53 16.85 12.67
CA VAL A 28 27.47 15.60 13.42
C VAL A 28 26.07 15.02 13.33
N VAL A 29 26.00 13.69 13.36
CA VAL A 29 24.77 12.92 13.43
C VAL A 29 24.82 12.11 14.73
N CYS A 30 23.77 12.17 15.53
CA CYS A 30 23.68 11.44 16.79
C CYS A 30 23.66 9.91 16.54
N SER A 31 24.18 9.13 17.49
CA SER A 31 24.26 7.67 17.40
C SER A 31 22.90 6.98 17.25
N GLN A 32 21.81 7.61 17.73
CA GLN A 32 20.44 7.11 17.63
C GLN A 32 19.97 6.88 16.18
N HIS A 33 20.60 7.54 15.20
CA HIS A 33 20.25 7.39 13.79
C HIS A 33 20.87 6.17 13.09
N PHE A 34 21.65 5.38 13.83
CA PHE A 34 22.35 4.19 13.36
C PHE A 34 21.90 2.94 14.11
N LYS A 35 21.92 1.79 13.46
CA LYS A 35 21.60 0.53 14.14
C LYS A 35 22.75 0.16 15.07
N GLN A 36 22.42 -0.45 16.20
CA GLN A 36 23.44 -0.78 17.19
C GLN A 36 24.47 -1.81 16.70
N ALA A 37 24.08 -2.68 15.74
CA ALA A 37 24.96 -3.65 15.08
C ALA A 37 25.96 -3.04 14.08
N GLU A 38 25.71 -1.80 13.64
CA GLU A 38 26.57 -1.09 12.68
C GLU A 38 27.75 -0.38 13.37
N PHE A 39 27.75 -0.36 14.71
CA PHE A 39 28.88 0.07 15.50
C PHE A 39 29.86 -1.08 15.70
N ASP A 40 31.11 -0.81 15.37
CA ASP A 40 32.23 -1.66 15.73
C ASP A 40 32.67 -1.33 17.16
N ARG A 41 32.48 -2.31 18.05
CA ARG A 41 32.88 -2.26 19.46
C ARG A 41 34.11 -3.13 19.75
N THR A 42 34.74 -3.66 18.71
CA THR A 42 35.85 -4.63 18.84
C THR A 42 37.14 -3.96 19.32
N GLY A 43 37.22 -2.62 19.32
CA GLY A 43 38.37 -1.85 19.80
C GLY A 43 38.09 -1.01 21.05
N GLN A 44 39.10 -0.25 21.49
CA GLN A 44 39.00 0.66 22.64
C GLN A 44 38.03 1.84 22.42
N ILE A 45 37.68 2.15 21.17
CA ILE A 45 36.79 3.25 20.80
C ILE A 45 35.64 2.68 19.96
N VAL A 46 34.41 3.07 20.28
CA VAL A 46 33.22 2.75 19.49
C VAL A 46 33.22 3.58 18.22
N ARG A 47 33.30 2.92 17.06
CA ARG A 47 33.29 3.56 15.74
C ARG A 47 32.17 3.00 14.87
N LEU A 48 31.68 3.77 13.90
CA LEU A 48 30.81 3.21 12.86
C LEU A 48 31.66 2.40 11.89
N ARG A 49 31.11 1.28 11.40
CA ARG A 49 31.75 0.50 10.32
C ARG A 49 31.80 1.32 9.03
N ASP A 50 32.75 0.99 8.16
CA ASP A 50 32.90 1.66 6.87
C ASP A 50 31.66 1.48 5.99
N GLY A 51 31.25 2.56 5.32
CA GLY A 51 30.11 2.57 4.41
C GLY A 51 28.72 2.60 5.05
N VAL A 52 28.62 2.63 6.39
CA VAL A 52 27.32 2.73 7.09
C VAL A 52 26.68 4.10 6.83
N ILE A 53 25.36 4.12 6.61
CA ILE A 53 24.56 5.32 6.33
C ILE A 53 23.48 5.43 7.41
N PRO A 54 23.23 6.62 7.98
CA PRO A 54 22.16 6.78 8.97
C PRO A 54 20.81 6.48 8.31
N SER A 55 20.06 5.54 8.86
CA SER A 55 18.76 5.13 8.29
C SER A 55 17.59 5.30 9.26
N LEU A 56 17.87 5.46 10.56
CA LEU A 56 16.86 5.54 11.61
C LEU A 56 16.45 7.00 11.84
N PHE A 57 15.70 7.55 10.87
CA PHE A 57 15.08 8.86 11.01
C PHE A 57 13.58 8.70 11.15
N ASN A 58 13.01 9.25 12.23
CA ASN A 58 11.57 9.35 12.38
C ASN A 58 11.06 10.58 11.62
N PHE A 59 10.90 10.41 10.31
CA PHE A 59 10.39 11.49 9.46
C PHE A 59 8.88 11.69 9.72
N PRO A 60 8.38 12.94 9.79
CA PRO A 60 6.96 13.22 9.79
C PRO A 60 6.24 12.53 8.63
N VAL A 61 4.96 12.18 8.80
CA VAL A 61 4.17 11.37 7.85
C VAL A 61 4.26 11.90 6.40
N HIS A 62 4.37 13.21 6.21
CA HIS A 62 4.49 13.85 4.89
C HIS A 62 5.85 13.67 4.19
N LEU A 63 6.90 13.22 4.90
CA LEU A 63 8.24 12.95 4.36
C LEU A 63 8.57 11.44 4.32
N GLN A 64 7.63 10.59 4.73
CA GLN A 64 7.76 9.14 4.62
C GLN A 64 7.43 8.73 3.17
N LYS A 65 8.44 8.20 2.47
CA LYS A 65 8.25 7.59 1.16
C LYS A 65 7.46 6.31 1.35
N LEU A 66 6.14 6.37 1.16
CA LEU A 66 5.27 5.21 1.06
C LEU A 66 5.83 4.34 -0.08
N VAL A 67 6.49 3.24 0.27
CA VAL A 67 6.77 2.17 -0.70
C VAL A 67 5.40 1.60 -1.02
N LYS A 68 4.74 2.19 -2.03
CA LYS A 68 3.53 1.63 -2.61
C LYS A 68 3.99 0.41 -3.38
N GLY A 69 4.15 -0.70 -2.66
CA GLY A 69 4.23 -2.01 -3.27
C GLY A 69 3.07 -2.09 -4.24
N ARG A 70 3.37 -2.21 -5.52
CA ARG A 70 2.35 -2.41 -6.56
C ARG A 70 1.85 -3.84 -6.39
N ALA A 71 1.08 -4.08 -5.34
CA ALA A 71 0.39 -5.33 -5.11
C ALA A 71 -0.80 -5.36 -6.07
N THR A 72 -0.58 -5.90 -7.27
CA THR A 72 -1.67 -6.44 -8.06
C THR A 72 -2.12 -7.75 -7.40
N SER A 73 -3.43 -7.94 -7.31
CA SER A 73 -4.10 -9.01 -6.55
C SER A 73 -3.68 -10.43 -6.92
N THR A 74 -3.01 -10.62 -8.07
CA THR A 74 -2.54 -11.93 -8.55
C THR A 74 -1.36 -12.50 -7.75
N SER A 75 -0.55 -11.66 -7.09
CA SER A 75 0.66 -12.14 -6.39
C SER A 75 0.37 -12.89 -5.09
N LYS A 76 -0.79 -12.68 -4.46
CA LYS A 76 -1.08 -13.25 -3.12
C LYS A 76 -1.44 -14.74 -3.14
N ARG A 77 -1.80 -15.32 -4.30
CA ARG A 77 -2.29 -16.70 -4.37
C ARG A 77 -1.17 -17.76 -4.48
N ALA A 78 0.07 -17.34 -4.70
CA ALA A 78 1.21 -18.26 -4.86
C ALA A 78 2.00 -18.50 -3.54
N GLU A 79 1.78 -17.70 -2.49
CA GLU A 79 2.55 -17.81 -1.24
C GLU A 79 1.82 -18.54 -0.10
N GLU A 80 0.51 -18.80 -0.25
CA GLU A 80 -0.31 -19.45 0.79
C GLU A 80 -0.18 -20.99 0.81
N SER A 81 0.69 -21.58 -0.02
CA SER A 81 0.84 -23.03 -0.13
C SER A 81 1.93 -23.65 0.75
N LEU A 82 2.73 -22.85 1.46
CA LEU A 82 3.90 -23.36 2.18
C LEU A 82 4.12 -22.63 3.51
N SER A 83 3.47 -23.06 4.58
CA SER A 83 4.06 -23.15 5.93
C SER A 83 3.04 -23.62 6.97
N VAL A 84 2.97 -24.93 7.12
CA VAL A 84 2.42 -25.61 8.30
C VAL A 84 3.54 -25.73 9.35
N ALA A 85 3.18 -25.49 10.62
CA ALA A 85 3.89 -25.85 11.86
C ALA A 85 5.21 -25.14 12.21
N SER A 86 5.18 -24.30 13.25
CA SER A 86 5.47 -24.74 14.62
C SER A 86 5.40 -23.57 15.61
N LYS A 87 4.78 -23.86 16.76
CA LYS A 87 4.66 -23.03 17.95
C LYS A 87 5.90 -23.30 18.81
N ASP A 88 6.65 -22.28 19.21
CA ASP A 88 7.06 -22.12 20.62
C ASP A 88 7.56 -20.70 20.94
N SER A 89 7.32 -20.29 22.18
CA SER A 89 7.29 -18.92 22.75
C SER A 89 8.62 -18.14 22.79
N PRO A 90 8.52 -16.82 23.07
CA PRO A 90 9.27 -16.30 24.22
C PRO A 90 8.38 -15.53 25.22
N GLU A 91 8.60 -15.80 26.50
CA GLU A 91 8.23 -14.91 27.62
C GLU A 91 8.99 -13.58 27.51
N MET A 92 8.30 -12.45 27.71
CA MET A 92 8.64 -11.51 28.79
C MET A 92 7.56 -10.43 28.97
N THR A 93 6.93 -10.47 30.15
CA THR A 93 6.38 -9.36 30.96
C THR A 93 6.18 -7.97 30.32
N SER A 94 4.93 -7.48 30.31
CA SER A 94 4.47 -6.45 31.26
C SER A 94 3.12 -5.85 30.80
N SER A 95 2.18 -5.78 31.74
CA SER A 95 0.99 -4.92 31.73
C SER A 95 -0.12 -5.30 30.72
N HIS A 96 -0.92 -6.30 31.09
CA HIS A 96 -2.25 -6.49 30.55
C HIS A 96 -3.21 -5.44 31.15
N PRO A 97 -3.80 -4.51 30.39
CA PRO A 97 -5.07 -3.94 30.79
C PRO A 97 -6.12 -5.04 30.58
N GLN A 98 -6.72 -5.45 31.68
CA GLN A 98 -7.88 -6.32 31.79
C GLN A 98 -8.87 -6.16 30.61
N PRO A 99 -9.37 -7.24 29.99
CA PRO A 99 -10.34 -7.15 28.91
C PRO A 99 -11.62 -6.58 29.52
N GLN A 100 -12.11 -5.48 28.97
CA GLN A 100 -13.42 -4.95 29.35
C GLN A 100 -14.50 -5.89 28.79
N PRO A 101 -15.61 -6.16 29.52
CA PRO A 101 -16.51 -7.29 29.24
C PRO A 101 -17.44 -7.13 28.03
N ASN A 102 -17.14 -6.24 27.09
CA ASN A 102 -18.12 -5.76 26.10
C ASN A 102 -17.93 -6.28 24.66
N ASP A 103 -17.05 -7.25 24.45
CA ASP A 103 -16.78 -7.80 23.11
C ASP A 103 -17.83 -8.83 22.63
N ASP A 104 -18.88 -9.13 23.42
CA ASP A 104 -19.90 -10.14 23.07
C ASP A 104 -21.13 -9.57 22.34
N HIS A 105 -21.17 -8.27 22.08
CA HIS A 105 -22.39 -7.64 21.59
C HIS A 105 -22.13 -6.79 20.36
N GLY A 106 -22.72 -7.18 19.21
CA GLY A 106 -22.59 -6.49 17.91
C GLY A 106 -23.11 -5.04 17.88
N TYR A 107 -23.58 -4.52 19.00
CA TYR A 107 -24.04 -3.16 19.24
C TYR A 107 -23.16 -2.38 20.24
N ALA A 108 -22.10 -2.98 20.76
CA ALA A 108 -21.17 -2.31 21.67
C ALA A 108 -20.42 -1.18 20.93
N LEU A 109 -20.67 0.06 21.33
CA LEU A 109 -19.92 1.19 20.82
C LEU A 109 -18.47 1.11 21.33
N PRO A 110 -17.46 1.41 20.49
CA PRO A 110 -16.09 1.44 20.94
C PRO A 110 -15.93 2.35 22.16
N ALA A 111 -15.08 1.94 23.11
CA ALA A 111 -14.98 2.52 24.45
C ALA A 111 -14.62 4.02 24.51
N THR A 112 -14.27 4.65 23.38
CA THR A 112 -13.95 6.08 23.31
C THR A 112 -14.70 6.78 22.17
N PRO A 113 -15.17 8.03 22.38
CA PRO A 113 -15.80 8.83 21.33
C PRO A 113 -14.93 9.02 20.07
N SER A 114 -13.60 9.06 20.25
CA SER A 114 -12.64 9.18 19.15
C SER A 114 -12.64 7.95 18.24
N ALA A 115 -12.74 6.75 18.82
CA ALA A 115 -12.82 5.50 18.07
C ALA A 115 -14.14 5.38 17.29
N VAL A 116 -15.27 5.87 17.85
CA VAL A 116 -16.55 5.97 17.12
C VAL A 116 -16.41 6.89 15.91
N LYS A 117 -15.85 8.10 16.10
CA LYS A 117 -15.63 9.06 15.01
C LYS A 117 -14.72 8.49 13.91
N ALA A 118 -13.66 7.78 14.29
CA ALA A 118 -12.77 7.13 13.34
C ALA A 118 -13.52 6.08 12.49
N LYS A 119 -14.36 5.26 13.13
CA LYS A 119 -15.17 4.24 12.45
C LYS A 119 -16.19 4.87 11.48
N VAL A 120 -16.85 5.96 11.88
CA VAL A 120 -17.77 6.70 11.00
C VAL A 120 -17.04 7.25 9.77
N ASN A 121 -15.88 7.87 9.96
CA ASN A 121 -15.08 8.39 8.85
C ASN A 121 -14.59 7.27 7.92
N GLU A 122 -14.18 6.13 8.46
CA GLU A 122 -13.79 4.94 7.70
C GLU A 122 -14.96 4.45 6.81
N HIS A 123 -16.16 4.34 7.37
CA HIS A 123 -17.34 3.92 6.62
C HIS A 123 -17.74 4.95 5.56
N LEU A 124 -17.70 6.25 5.88
CA LEU A 124 -17.99 7.32 4.92
C LEU A 124 -17.02 7.25 3.73
N ALA A 125 -15.72 7.13 3.99
CA ALA A 125 -14.71 6.99 2.95
C ALA A 125 -14.93 5.73 2.09
N ARG A 126 -15.36 4.62 2.70
CA ARG A 126 -15.71 3.40 1.97
C ARG A 126 -16.91 3.60 1.06
N VAL A 127 -17.97 4.26 1.53
CA VAL A 127 -19.16 4.58 0.71
C VAL A 127 -18.77 5.44 -0.49
N GLU A 128 -18.04 6.53 -0.26
CA GLU A 128 -17.58 7.41 -1.35
C GLU A 128 -16.70 6.67 -2.37
N SER A 129 -15.85 5.74 -1.92
CA SER A 129 -15.04 4.90 -2.82
C SER A 129 -15.93 4.02 -3.70
N LEU A 130 -16.90 3.32 -3.09
CA LEU A 130 -17.80 2.42 -3.80
C LEU A 130 -18.69 3.17 -4.80
N GLU A 131 -19.18 4.35 -4.45
CA GLU A 131 -19.95 5.21 -5.35
C GLU A 131 -19.13 5.62 -6.58
N ARG A 132 -17.87 6.01 -6.37
CA ARG A 132 -16.94 6.36 -7.45
C ARG A 132 -16.63 5.14 -8.33
N GLU A 133 -16.39 3.98 -7.73
CA GLU A 133 -16.17 2.73 -8.45
C GLU A 133 -17.37 2.32 -9.29
N LYS A 134 -18.59 2.41 -8.74
CA LYS A 134 -19.85 2.17 -9.45
C LYS A 134 -19.99 3.11 -10.65
N LYS A 135 -19.79 4.42 -10.45
CA LYS A 135 -19.83 5.41 -11.53
C LYS A 135 -18.81 5.10 -12.64
N ASN A 136 -17.59 4.72 -12.26
CA ASN A 136 -16.55 4.34 -13.19
C ASN A 136 -16.90 3.06 -13.96
N ALA A 137 -17.47 2.05 -13.29
CA ALA A 137 -17.93 0.81 -13.90
C ALA A 137 -19.02 1.08 -14.94
N MET A 138 -20.06 1.85 -14.58
CA MET A 138 -21.11 2.26 -15.52
C MET A 138 -20.55 3.04 -16.71
N SER A 139 -19.56 3.92 -16.48
CA SER A 139 -18.94 4.70 -17.56
C SER A 139 -18.11 3.82 -18.51
N ARG A 140 -17.42 2.79 -17.99
CA ARG A 140 -16.72 1.79 -18.81
C ARG A 140 -17.70 0.99 -19.65
N GLU A 141 -18.78 0.51 -19.04
CA GLU A 141 -19.83 -0.24 -19.73
C GLU A 141 -20.49 0.60 -20.82
N LYS A 142 -20.84 1.86 -20.52
CA LYS A 142 -21.42 2.79 -21.51
C LYS A 142 -20.50 2.99 -22.70
N ARG A 143 -19.19 3.23 -22.47
CA ARG A 143 -18.21 3.36 -23.56
C ARG A 143 -18.14 2.09 -24.40
N ALA A 144 -18.05 0.92 -23.77
CA ALA A 144 -18.03 -0.35 -24.49
C ALA A 144 -19.29 -0.55 -25.35
N LYS A 145 -20.48 -0.27 -24.80
CA LYS A 145 -21.75 -0.34 -25.54
C LYS A 145 -21.79 0.62 -26.72
N THR A 146 -21.35 1.87 -26.53
CA THR A 146 -21.29 2.86 -27.61
C THR A 146 -20.32 2.43 -28.71
N THR A 147 -19.13 1.92 -28.36
CA THR A 147 -18.17 1.40 -29.33
C THR A 147 -18.74 0.23 -30.12
N VAL A 148 -19.33 -0.77 -29.44
CA VAL A 148 -19.95 -1.92 -30.12
C VAL A 148 -21.10 -1.49 -31.03
N LYS A 149 -21.94 -0.55 -30.57
CA LYS A 149 -23.03 -0.01 -31.39
C LYS A 149 -22.50 0.65 -32.67
N GLY A 150 -21.48 1.50 -32.57
CA GLY A 150 -20.88 2.15 -33.75
C GLY A 150 -20.28 1.13 -34.73
N LEU A 151 -19.55 0.13 -34.23
CA LEU A 151 -19.01 -0.94 -35.08
C LEU A 151 -20.09 -1.74 -35.80
N LEU A 152 -21.23 -1.99 -35.15
CA LEU A 152 -22.37 -2.68 -35.78
C LEU A 152 -23.05 -1.81 -36.85
N GLU A 153 -23.10 -0.49 -36.65
CA GLU A 153 -23.58 0.47 -37.66
C GLU A 153 -22.64 0.47 -38.88
N ASP A 154 -21.33 0.60 -38.67
CA ASP A 154 -20.32 0.58 -39.75
C ASP A 154 -20.38 -0.72 -40.58
N LEU A 155 -20.55 -1.87 -39.93
CA LEU A 155 -20.66 -3.16 -40.61
C LEU A 155 -21.94 -3.28 -41.44
N ARG A 156 -23.05 -2.70 -40.94
CA ARG A 156 -24.33 -2.66 -41.67
C ARG A 156 -24.22 -1.78 -42.90
N GLU A 157 -23.63 -0.59 -42.78
CA GLU A 157 -23.41 0.33 -43.91
C GLU A 157 -22.58 -0.31 -45.01
N LYS A 158 -21.58 -1.12 -44.63
CA LYS A 158 -20.72 -1.85 -45.57
C LYS A 158 -21.32 -3.16 -46.09
N ASN A 159 -22.53 -3.53 -45.66
CA ASN A 159 -23.17 -4.81 -45.99
C ASN A 159 -22.30 -6.04 -45.64
N LEU A 160 -21.49 -5.95 -44.58
CA LEU A 160 -20.57 -7.01 -44.15
C LEU A 160 -21.19 -7.96 -43.10
N ILE A 161 -22.47 -7.77 -42.78
CA ILE A 161 -23.21 -8.64 -41.87
C ILE A 161 -23.76 -9.82 -42.66
N ASN A 162 -23.01 -10.92 -42.72
CA ASN A 162 -23.44 -12.19 -43.30
C ASN A 162 -24.23 -13.04 -42.28
N GLU A 163 -24.86 -14.12 -42.75
CA GLU A 163 -25.68 -15.05 -41.94
C GLU A 163 -24.89 -15.61 -40.74
N GLU A 164 -23.67 -16.09 -40.97
CA GLU A 164 -22.79 -16.66 -39.94
C GLU A 164 -22.46 -15.63 -38.84
N LEU A 165 -22.13 -14.39 -39.22
CA LEU A 165 -21.84 -13.31 -38.28
C LEU A 165 -23.10 -12.90 -37.51
N SER A 166 -24.26 -12.92 -38.16
CA SER A 166 -25.55 -12.66 -37.54
C SER A 166 -25.87 -13.68 -36.44
N GLU A 167 -25.73 -14.98 -36.73
CA GLU A 167 -25.91 -16.06 -35.76
C GLU A 167 -24.94 -15.92 -34.57
N LYS A 168 -23.68 -15.60 -34.86
CA LYS A 168 -22.66 -15.39 -33.83
C LYS A 168 -23.01 -14.20 -32.94
N LEU A 169 -23.45 -13.08 -33.49
CA LEU A 169 -23.90 -11.91 -32.72
C LEU A 169 -25.13 -12.21 -31.86
N ALA A 170 -26.08 -13.00 -32.37
CA ALA A 170 -27.27 -13.41 -31.63
C ALA A 170 -26.91 -14.20 -30.36
N SER A 171 -25.88 -15.07 -30.43
CA SER A 171 -25.40 -15.85 -29.27
C SER A 171 -24.91 -15.01 -28.09
N TYR A 172 -24.44 -13.77 -28.35
CA TYR A 172 -24.01 -12.82 -27.32
C TYR A 172 -25.16 -11.98 -26.75
N SER A 173 -26.26 -11.85 -27.49
CA SER A 173 -27.44 -11.08 -27.06
C SER A 173 -28.26 -11.83 -26.00
N SER A 174 -28.39 -13.16 -26.13
CA SER A 174 -29.22 -14.00 -25.26
C SER A 174 -28.73 -14.14 -23.81
N LYS A 175 -27.50 -13.72 -23.49
CA LYS A 175 -26.92 -13.82 -22.13
C LYS A 175 -27.25 -12.62 -21.22
N THR A 176 -28.00 -11.63 -21.70
CA THR A 176 -28.33 -10.40 -20.95
C THR A 176 -29.65 -10.44 -20.18
N LYS A 177 -30.44 -11.53 -20.28
CA LYS A 177 -31.67 -11.73 -19.49
C LYS A 177 -31.44 -12.74 -18.37
N LEU A 178 -30.74 -12.36 -17.30
CA LEU A 178 -30.79 -13.11 -16.04
C LEU A 178 -30.74 -12.15 -14.85
N ALA A 179 -31.78 -12.27 -14.02
CA ALA A 179 -32.01 -11.74 -12.67
C ALA A 179 -32.37 -10.25 -12.53
N PHE A 180 -33.69 -10.01 -12.35
CA PHE A 180 -34.24 -8.95 -11.51
C PHE A 180 -33.94 -9.25 -10.04
#